data_AF-A0A846ZWP3-F1
#
_entry.id   AF-A0A846ZWP3-F1
#
_cell.length_a   1.000
_cell.length_b   1.000
_cell.length_c   1.000
_cell.angle_alpha   90.00
_cell.angle_beta   90.00
_cell.angle_gamma   90.00
#
_symmetry.space_group_name_H-M   'P 1'
#
loop_
_entity.id
_entity.type
_entity.pdbx_description
1 polymer ?
#
loop_
_entity_poly.entity_id
_entity_poly.type
_entity_poly.pdbx_seq_one_letter_code
_entity_poly.pdbx_strand_id
1 'polypeptide(L)'
;MTMDAKPGYTTLFNRNYGIFSAAQQERIKKTRILIVGDSGVGETLAVLLSRSGCEHFILIGQDAYEPSDMNRQPCCFTDVLGRNKVSVIAEVLKSINPEISVDVSPTLPPPAALEGWMTRADIIIPAVDDLAYSVMLFRAARKNGKTAVLCMPSGVMGWVSVFTPESRTLEDCFGIPDLDYAQLTDVVRTPEFKCAQYHFITAGGWRMEWYREYFRGGRPLAQICAVAWLAASLAALETLKVSSGIWPFVCAPRCWSIQKADVSLSRFSRLAKYHRKLGWLIFGGRRGRSLHRWTGLFWNRFFRYWQERQRSSY
;
A
#
# COMPACT_ATOMS: atom_id res chain seq x y z
N MET A 1 -39.18 -25.52 -8.26
CA MET A 1 -37.95 -24.73 -8.32
C MET A 1 -37.03 -25.25 -7.23
N THR A 2 -36.11 -26.14 -7.58
CA THR A 2 -35.05 -26.58 -6.66
C THR A 2 -34.25 -25.35 -6.25
N MET A 3 -34.03 -25.16 -4.95
CA MET A 3 -33.07 -24.16 -4.45
C MET A 3 -31.74 -24.40 -5.15
N ASP A 4 -31.35 -23.49 -6.05
CA ASP A 4 -30.13 -23.61 -6.84
C ASP A 4 -28.94 -23.75 -5.88
N ALA A 5 -28.31 -24.92 -5.89
CA ALA A 5 -27.09 -25.15 -5.12
C ALA A 5 -26.06 -24.10 -5.56
N LYS A 6 -25.50 -23.37 -4.60
CA LYS A 6 -24.45 -22.37 -4.88
C LYS A 6 -23.31 -23.06 -5.64
N PRO A 7 -22.72 -22.41 -6.66
CA PRO A 7 -21.64 -23.01 -7.42
C PRO A 7 -20.45 -23.29 -6.51
N GLY A 8 -19.91 -24.51 -6.58
CA GLY A 8 -18.71 -24.89 -5.82
C GLY A 8 -17.44 -24.20 -6.33
N TYR A 9 -16.38 -24.24 -5.52
CA TYR A 9 -15.09 -23.57 -5.79
C TYR A 9 -14.53 -23.84 -7.21
N THR A 10 -14.48 -25.11 -7.64
CA THR A 10 -13.94 -25.46 -8.97
C THR A 10 -14.75 -24.83 -10.11
N THR A 11 -16.06 -24.69 -9.95
CA THR A 11 -16.92 -24.02 -10.94
C THR A 11 -16.66 -22.51 -10.97
N LEU A 12 -16.55 -21.86 -9.80
CA LEU A 12 -16.28 -20.43 -9.68
C LEU A 12 -14.94 -20.03 -10.33
N PHE A 13 -13.90 -20.85 -10.15
CA PHE A 13 -12.54 -20.54 -10.57
C PHE A 13 -12.07 -21.37 -11.77
N ASN A 14 -12.98 -21.92 -12.58
CA ASN A 14 -12.63 -22.87 -13.64
C ASN A 14 -11.58 -22.32 -14.64
N ARG A 15 -11.60 -21.01 -14.91
CA ARG A 15 -10.68 -20.33 -15.83
C ARG A 15 -9.24 -20.32 -15.30
N ASN A 16 -9.06 -20.36 -13.98
CA ASN A 16 -7.74 -20.40 -13.36
C ASN A 16 -7.04 -21.73 -13.67
N TYR A 17 -7.77 -22.83 -13.86
CA TYR A 17 -7.18 -24.14 -14.14
C TYR A 17 -6.51 -24.26 -15.51
N GLY A 18 -6.73 -23.29 -16.41
CA GLY A 18 -5.94 -23.17 -17.65
C GLY A 18 -4.51 -22.65 -17.42
N ILE A 19 -4.21 -22.20 -16.19
CA ILE A 19 -2.94 -21.58 -15.79
C ILE A 19 -2.33 -22.31 -14.60
N PHE A 20 -3.15 -22.64 -13.59
CA PHE A 20 -2.77 -23.32 -12.36
C PHE A 20 -3.21 -24.78 -12.38
N SER A 21 -2.34 -25.71 -11.98
CA SER A 21 -2.75 -27.08 -11.67
C SER A 21 -3.70 -27.11 -10.47
N ALA A 22 -4.44 -28.20 -10.27
CA ALA A 22 -5.32 -28.34 -9.10
C ALA A 22 -4.57 -28.17 -7.77
N ALA A 23 -3.34 -28.69 -7.67
CA ALA A 23 -2.48 -28.50 -6.50
C ALA A 23 -2.05 -27.05 -6.30
N GLN A 24 -1.78 -26.30 -7.37
CA GLN A 24 -1.42 -24.89 -7.30
C GLN A 24 -2.63 -24.02 -6.92
N GLN A 25 -3.80 -24.29 -7.50
CA GLN A 25 -5.04 -23.59 -7.15
C GLN A 25 -5.44 -23.88 -5.69
N GLU A 26 -5.18 -25.09 -5.19
CA GLU A 26 -5.37 -25.45 -3.78
C GLU A 26 -4.42 -24.68 -2.85
N ARG A 27 -3.18 -24.41 -3.28
CA ARG A 27 -2.28 -23.52 -2.51
C ARG A 27 -2.81 -22.08 -2.45
N ILE A 28 -3.30 -21.56 -3.58
CA ILE A 28 -3.94 -20.24 -3.63
C ILE A 28 -5.15 -20.20 -2.68
N LYS A 29 -6.00 -21.23 -2.73
CA LYS A 29 -7.19 -21.40 -1.87
C LYS A 29 -6.83 -21.30 -0.39
N LYS A 30 -5.83 -22.09 0.03
CA LYS A 30 -5.39 -22.22 1.43
C LYS A 30 -4.57 -21.04 1.96
N THR A 31 -4.09 -20.15 1.09
CA THR A 31 -3.23 -19.04 1.50
C THR A 31 -4.03 -18.04 2.34
N ARG A 32 -3.55 -17.74 3.56
CA ARG A 32 -4.18 -16.78 4.48
C ARG A 32 -3.57 -15.40 4.30
N ILE A 33 -4.42 -14.40 4.06
CA ILE A 33 -4.01 -13.05 3.70
C ILE A 33 -4.46 -12.09 4.78
N LEU A 34 -3.51 -11.41 5.43
CA LEU A 34 -3.79 -10.33 6.35
C LEU A 34 -3.66 -8.99 5.61
N ILE A 35 -4.75 -8.24 5.53
CA ILE A 35 -4.77 -6.87 5.01
C ILE A 35 -5.00 -5.94 6.18
N VAL A 36 -4.04 -5.05 6.45
CA VAL A 36 -4.12 -4.07 7.53
C VAL A 36 -4.22 -2.68 6.93
N GLY A 37 -5.33 -2.02 7.20
CA GLY A 37 -5.74 -0.77 6.59
C GLY A 37 -6.82 -0.97 5.53
N ASP A 38 -7.65 0.06 5.41
CA ASP A 38 -8.84 0.19 4.56
C ASP A 38 -8.68 1.34 3.56
N SER A 39 -7.44 1.57 3.12
CA SER A 39 -7.19 2.37 1.93
C SER A 39 -7.78 1.69 0.69
N GLY A 40 -8.03 2.46 -0.37
CA GLY A 40 -8.53 1.92 -1.64
C GLY A 40 -7.66 0.78 -2.22
N VAL A 41 -6.37 0.73 -1.87
CA VAL A 41 -5.47 -0.36 -2.28
C VAL A 41 -5.83 -1.68 -1.61
N GLY A 42 -6.10 -1.67 -0.30
CA GLY A 42 -6.38 -2.87 0.49
C GLY A 42 -7.63 -3.59 0.01
N GLU A 43 -8.72 -2.85 -0.23
CA GLU A 43 -9.95 -3.43 -0.73
C GLU A 43 -9.86 -3.89 -2.19
N THR A 44 -9.15 -3.13 -3.04
CA THR A 44 -8.94 -3.55 -4.44
C THR A 44 -8.17 -4.86 -4.48
N LEU A 45 -7.15 -5.02 -3.62
CA LEU A 45 -6.41 -6.27 -3.46
C LEU A 45 -7.32 -7.40 -2.96
N ALA A 46 -8.15 -7.15 -1.94
CA ALA A 46 -9.09 -8.15 -1.42
C ALA A 46 -10.05 -8.66 -2.52
N VAL A 47 -10.62 -7.75 -3.31
CA VAL A 47 -11.52 -8.09 -4.42
C VAL A 47 -10.78 -8.87 -5.53
N LEU A 48 -9.58 -8.43 -5.91
CA LEU A 48 -8.80 -9.12 -6.95
C LEU A 48 -8.38 -10.54 -6.51
N LEU A 49 -7.94 -10.68 -5.26
CA LEU A 49 -7.46 -11.95 -4.70
C LEU A 49 -8.60 -12.93 -4.46
N SER A 50 -9.75 -12.47 -3.96
CA SER A 50 -10.95 -13.32 -3.84
C SER A 50 -11.43 -13.82 -5.21
N ARG A 51 -11.45 -12.96 -6.23
CA ARG A 51 -11.75 -13.35 -7.63
C ARG A 51 -10.69 -14.28 -8.24
N SER A 52 -9.50 -14.35 -7.65
CA SER A 52 -8.42 -15.24 -8.08
C SER A 52 -8.41 -16.59 -7.34
N GLY A 53 -9.33 -16.80 -6.39
CA GLY A 53 -9.50 -18.05 -5.66
C GLY A 53 -8.91 -18.08 -4.25
N CYS A 54 -8.41 -16.96 -3.71
CA CYS A 54 -8.07 -16.90 -2.28
C CYS A 54 -9.35 -16.94 -1.43
N GLU A 55 -9.37 -17.73 -0.35
CA GLU A 55 -10.56 -17.87 0.51
C GLU A 55 -10.39 -17.40 1.94
N HIS A 56 -9.17 -17.09 2.38
CA HIS A 56 -8.90 -16.81 3.79
C HIS A 56 -8.34 -15.40 3.96
N PHE A 57 -9.20 -14.48 4.42
CA PHE A 57 -8.85 -13.08 4.64
C PHE A 57 -8.98 -12.72 6.12
N ILE A 58 -8.03 -11.92 6.60
CA ILE A 58 -8.13 -11.18 7.84
C ILE A 58 -8.05 -9.71 7.46
N LEU A 59 -9.11 -8.94 7.74
CA LEU A 59 -9.24 -7.53 7.39
C LEU A 59 -9.24 -6.69 8.67
N ILE A 60 -8.29 -5.76 8.77
CA ILE A 60 -8.18 -4.85 9.91
C ILE A 60 -8.32 -3.42 9.40
N GLY A 61 -9.30 -2.66 9.90
CA GLY A 61 -9.53 -1.28 9.48
C GLY A 61 -10.63 -0.63 10.32
N GLN A 62 -10.47 0.64 10.64
CA GLN A 62 -11.32 1.33 11.61
C GLN A 62 -12.18 2.42 10.98
N ASP A 63 -11.92 2.77 9.73
CA ASP A 63 -12.58 3.90 9.09
C ASP A 63 -13.94 3.49 8.53
N ALA A 64 -14.80 4.50 8.32
CA ALA A 64 -16.07 4.37 7.62
C ALA A 64 -15.96 4.99 6.22
N TYR A 65 -16.79 4.53 5.29
CA TYR A 65 -16.80 5.12 3.94
C TYR A 65 -17.27 6.57 3.95
N GLU A 66 -16.50 7.42 3.28
CA GLU A 66 -16.83 8.81 3.01
C GLU A 66 -17.08 9.04 1.51
N PRO A 67 -17.83 10.08 1.11
CA PRO A 67 -18.05 10.39 -0.31
C PRO A 67 -16.76 10.50 -1.13
N SER A 68 -15.66 10.99 -0.54
CA SER A 68 -14.34 11.08 -1.17
C SER A 68 -13.73 9.72 -1.53
N ASP A 69 -14.22 8.62 -0.98
CA ASP A 69 -13.75 7.27 -1.28
C ASP A 69 -14.26 6.74 -2.62
N MET A 70 -15.42 7.22 -3.09
CA MET A 70 -16.05 6.80 -4.35
C MET A 70 -15.16 6.98 -5.59
N ASN A 71 -14.16 7.87 -5.52
CA ASN A 71 -13.30 8.15 -6.67
C ASN A 71 -12.33 7.01 -7.01
N ARG A 72 -12.11 6.02 -6.12
CA ARG A 72 -11.07 4.99 -6.28
C ARG A 72 -11.31 3.69 -5.50
N GLN A 73 -12.19 3.69 -4.51
CA GLN A 73 -12.45 2.53 -3.64
C GLN A 73 -13.55 1.66 -4.29
N PRO A 74 -13.23 0.48 -4.89
CA PRO A 74 -14.20 -0.41 -5.54
C PRO A 74 -15.37 -0.90 -4.67
N CYS A 75 -15.26 -0.86 -3.35
CA CYS A 75 -16.32 -1.28 -2.43
C CYS A 75 -17.13 -0.09 -1.87
N CYS A 76 -16.77 1.15 -2.22
CA CYS A 76 -17.50 2.36 -1.82
C CYS A 76 -18.61 2.70 -2.83
N PHE A 77 -19.85 2.37 -2.46
CA PHE A 77 -21.07 2.72 -3.18
C PHE A 77 -21.92 3.73 -2.38
N THR A 78 -22.94 4.33 -3.01
CA THR A 78 -23.76 5.39 -2.40
C THR A 78 -24.55 4.91 -1.18
N ASP A 79 -24.90 3.63 -1.13
CA ASP A 79 -25.67 2.97 -0.08
C ASP A 79 -24.83 2.51 1.12
N VAL A 80 -23.49 2.58 1.01
CA VAL A 80 -22.58 2.12 2.08
C VAL A 80 -21.86 3.23 2.84
N LEU A 81 -22.16 4.50 2.51
CA LEU A 81 -21.59 5.66 3.20
C LEU A 81 -21.87 5.61 4.71
N GLY A 82 -20.86 5.93 5.52
CA GLY A 82 -20.91 5.88 6.98
C GLY A 82 -20.78 4.47 7.59
N ARG A 83 -20.74 3.42 6.78
CA ARG A 83 -20.48 2.04 7.27
C ARG A 83 -18.99 1.78 7.36
N ASN A 84 -18.57 0.95 8.32
CA ASN A 84 -17.18 0.53 8.48
C ASN A 84 -16.68 -0.20 7.22
N LYS A 85 -15.52 0.22 6.71
CA LYS A 85 -14.99 -0.23 5.41
C LYS A 85 -14.72 -1.73 5.39
N VAL A 86 -13.99 -2.26 6.36
CA VAL A 86 -13.64 -3.70 6.39
C VAL A 86 -14.85 -4.62 6.55
N SER A 87 -15.93 -4.15 7.18
CA SER A 87 -17.19 -4.89 7.25
C SER A 87 -17.87 -5.00 5.89
N VAL A 88 -17.96 -3.87 5.16
CA VAL A 88 -18.52 -3.85 3.80
C VAL A 88 -17.65 -4.64 2.82
N ILE A 89 -16.31 -4.53 2.92
CA ILE A 89 -15.40 -5.35 2.10
C ILE A 89 -15.70 -6.83 2.33
N ALA A 90 -15.85 -7.29 3.58
CA ALA A 90 -16.19 -8.68 3.87
C ALA A 90 -17.52 -9.13 3.24
N GLU A 91 -18.53 -8.27 3.19
CA GLU A 91 -19.80 -8.55 2.49
C GLU A 91 -19.60 -8.69 0.98
N VAL A 92 -18.80 -7.81 0.37
CA VAL A 92 -18.45 -7.90 -1.05
C VAL A 92 -17.66 -9.17 -1.35
N LEU A 93 -16.71 -9.56 -0.51
CA LEU A 93 -15.98 -10.82 -0.69
C LEU A 93 -16.92 -12.03 -0.64
N LYS A 94 -17.87 -12.04 0.31
CA LYS A 94 -18.87 -13.12 0.45
C LYS A 94 -19.86 -13.18 -0.71
N SER A 95 -20.13 -12.05 -1.37
CA SER A 95 -20.96 -12.04 -2.60
C SER A 95 -20.20 -12.58 -3.82
N ILE A 96 -18.86 -12.49 -3.83
CA ILE A 96 -17.99 -13.08 -4.85
C ILE A 96 -17.89 -14.61 -4.67
N ASN A 97 -17.60 -15.06 -3.45
CA ASN A 97 -17.50 -16.48 -3.10
C ASN A 97 -18.17 -16.71 -1.74
N PRO A 98 -19.34 -17.36 -1.67
CA PRO A 98 -20.04 -17.60 -0.41
C PRO A 98 -19.29 -18.48 0.61
N GLU A 99 -18.28 -19.25 0.18
CA GLU A 99 -17.44 -20.09 1.06
C GLU A 99 -16.21 -19.36 1.62
N ILE A 100 -15.98 -18.10 1.20
CA ILE A 100 -14.87 -17.29 1.70
C ILE A 100 -14.96 -17.06 3.21
N SER A 101 -13.84 -17.28 3.90
CA SER A 101 -13.67 -16.97 5.31
C SER A 101 -13.03 -15.59 5.45
N VAL A 102 -13.73 -14.68 6.13
CA VAL A 102 -13.27 -13.31 6.36
C VAL A 102 -13.40 -12.97 7.84
N ASP A 103 -12.24 -12.87 8.51
CA ASP A 103 -12.15 -12.36 9.87
C ASP A 103 -12.00 -10.84 9.83
N VAL A 104 -12.88 -10.11 10.52
CA VAL A 104 -12.87 -8.64 10.52
C VAL A 104 -12.49 -8.11 11.91
N SER A 105 -11.56 -7.16 11.95
CA SER A 105 -11.23 -6.37 13.14
C SER A 105 -11.47 -4.88 12.84
N PRO A 106 -12.53 -4.27 13.39
CA PRO A 106 -12.88 -2.88 13.12
C PRO A 106 -12.00 -1.85 13.87
N THR A 107 -10.87 -2.30 14.43
CA THR A 107 -9.95 -1.47 15.22
C THR A 107 -8.53 -1.78 14.83
N LEU A 108 -7.72 -0.73 14.63
CA LEU A 108 -6.30 -0.89 14.35
C LEU A 108 -5.55 -1.29 15.64
N PRO A 109 -4.86 -2.43 15.69
CA PRO A 109 -4.15 -2.85 16.89
C PRO A 109 -2.93 -1.95 17.14
N PRO A 110 -2.51 -1.75 18.39
CA PRO A 110 -1.24 -1.06 18.65
C PRO A 110 -0.06 -1.89 18.09
N PRO A 111 1.09 -1.27 17.74
CA PRO A 111 2.24 -1.97 17.20
C PRO A 111 2.71 -3.18 18.04
N ALA A 112 2.59 -3.11 19.36
CA ALA A 112 2.95 -4.18 20.28
C ALA A 112 2.09 -5.45 20.10
N ALA A 113 0.87 -5.34 19.58
CA ALA A 113 -0.04 -6.46 19.36
C ALA A 113 0.08 -7.08 17.96
N LEU A 114 0.89 -6.51 17.06
CA LEU A 114 0.98 -6.95 15.66
C LEU A 114 1.50 -8.39 15.52
N GLU A 115 2.37 -8.85 16.41
CA GLU A 115 2.96 -10.19 16.36
C GLU A 115 1.89 -11.30 16.38
N GLY A 116 0.87 -11.17 17.23
CA GLY A 116 -0.24 -12.12 17.27
C GLY A 116 -0.99 -12.22 15.94
N TRP A 117 -1.12 -11.11 15.21
CA TRP A 117 -1.78 -11.10 13.90
C TRP A 117 -0.91 -11.73 12.80
N MET A 118 0.40 -11.50 12.81
CA MET A 118 1.30 -12.06 11.81
C MET A 118 1.27 -13.59 11.77
N THR A 119 1.14 -14.24 12.93
CA THR A 119 1.11 -15.72 13.01
C THR A 119 -0.12 -16.35 12.33
N ARG A 120 -1.21 -15.59 12.21
CA ARG A 120 -2.49 -16.04 11.62
C ARG A 120 -2.52 -15.99 10.10
N ALA A 121 -1.54 -15.36 9.47
CA ALA A 121 -1.48 -15.20 8.01
C ALA A 121 -0.17 -15.70 7.41
N ASP A 122 -0.18 -15.90 6.10
CA ASP A 122 0.98 -16.34 5.32
C ASP A 122 1.55 -15.16 4.52
N ILE A 123 0.67 -14.26 4.05
CA ILE A 123 1.03 -13.02 3.35
C ILE A 123 0.40 -11.82 4.06
N ILE A 124 1.21 -10.78 4.26
CA ILE A 124 0.82 -9.53 4.92
C ILE A 124 0.76 -8.41 3.88
N ILE A 125 -0.33 -7.64 3.90
CA ILE A 125 -0.53 -6.51 2.99
C ILE A 125 -0.75 -5.26 3.85
N PRO A 126 0.31 -4.50 4.13
CA PRO A 126 0.18 -3.18 4.75
C PRO A 126 -0.49 -2.21 3.77
N ALA A 127 -1.70 -1.78 4.08
CA ALA A 127 -2.55 -0.92 3.28
C ALA A 127 -3.12 0.25 4.11
N VAL A 128 -2.38 0.73 5.11
CA VAL A 128 -2.70 1.93 5.91
C VAL A 128 -2.06 3.18 5.31
N ASP A 129 -2.75 4.32 5.41
CA ASP A 129 -2.20 5.64 5.04
C ASP A 129 -1.32 6.24 6.16
N ASP A 130 -0.60 5.38 6.89
CA ASP A 130 0.40 5.72 7.91
C ASP A 130 1.71 4.98 7.60
N LEU A 131 2.73 5.73 7.17
CA LEU A 131 4.03 5.16 6.84
C LEU A 131 4.73 4.58 8.09
N ALA A 132 4.64 5.23 9.25
CA ALA A 132 5.29 4.75 10.47
C ALA A 132 4.67 3.41 10.89
N TYR A 133 3.33 3.31 10.82
CA TYR A 133 2.63 2.07 11.12
C TYR A 133 2.90 0.99 10.07
N SER A 134 2.97 1.35 8.79
CA SER A 134 3.39 0.43 7.72
C SER A 134 4.78 -0.16 8.00
N VAL A 135 5.75 0.66 8.43
CA VAL A 135 7.08 0.18 8.83
C VAL A 135 6.96 -0.84 9.97
N MET A 136 6.11 -0.61 10.98
CA MET A 136 5.87 -1.60 12.04
C MET A 136 5.31 -2.92 11.51
N LEU A 137 4.38 -2.87 10.54
CA LEU A 137 3.84 -4.08 9.90
C LEU A 137 4.91 -4.86 9.14
N PHE A 138 5.75 -4.18 8.35
CA PHE A 138 6.87 -4.83 7.64
C PHE A 138 7.89 -5.45 8.61
N ARG A 139 8.19 -4.77 9.73
CA ARG A 139 9.04 -5.32 10.80
C ARG A 139 8.43 -6.56 11.44
N ALA A 140 7.16 -6.48 11.82
CA ALA A 140 6.43 -7.58 12.44
C ALA A 140 6.37 -8.80 11.51
N ALA A 141 6.06 -8.58 10.22
CA ALA A 141 6.05 -9.63 9.20
C ALA A 141 7.41 -10.32 9.12
N ARG A 142 8.49 -9.55 8.96
CA ARG A 142 9.87 -10.08 8.91
C ARG A 142 10.24 -10.86 10.16
N LYS A 143 9.97 -10.31 11.35
CA LYS A 143 10.26 -10.98 12.65
C LYS A 143 9.59 -12.35 12.73
N ASN A 144 8.41 -12.49 12.15
CA ASN A 144 7.61 -13.72 12.15
C ASN A 144 7.84 -14.61 10.91
N GLY A 145 8.86 -14.34 10.11
CA GLY A 145 9.14 -15.12 8.90
C GLY A 145 8.06 -15.00 7.81
N LYS A 146 7.26 -13.93 7.82
CA LYS A 146 6.16 -13.70 6.88
C LYS A 146 6.57 -12.83 5.72
N THR A 147 5.99 -13.11 4.56
CA THR A 147 6.12 -12.28 3.36
C THR A 147 5.16 -11.11 3.43
N ALA A 148 5.63 -9.92 3.08
CA ALA A 148 4.80 -8.71 2.99
C ALA A 148 4.80 -8.15 1.56
N VAL A 149 3.67 -7.62 1.10
CA VAL A 149 3.52 -7.02 -0.23
C VAL A 149 3.29 -5.52 -0.09
N LEU A 150 4.21 -4.73 -0.63
CA LEU A 150 4.09 -3.27 -0.71
C LEU A 150 3.27 -2.90 -1.94
N CYS A 151 2.29 -2.01 -1.76
CA CYS A 151 1.61 -1.33 -2.85
C CYS A 151 1.39 0.14 -2.47
N MET A 152 2.04 1.05 -3.18
CA MET A 152 2.02 2.49 -2.87
C MET A 152 1.77 3.33 -4.12
N PRO A 153 0.51 3.58 -4.52
CA PRO A 153 0.16 4.52 -5.56
C PRO A 153 0.07 5.97 -5.04
N SER A 154 0.41 6.95 -5.88
CA SER A 154 0.25 8.38 -5.62
C SER A 154 0.17 9.15 -6.94
N GLY A 155 -0.95 9.84 -7.20
CA GLY A 155 -1.20 10.47 -8.50
C GLY A 155 -1.00 9.50 -9.67
N VAL A 156 -0.09 9.83 -10.60
CA VAL A 156 0.31 8.97 -11.74
C VAL A 156 1.56 8.14 -11.51
N MET A 157 1.94 7.91 -10.25
CA MET A 157 3.05 7.01 -9.90
C MET A 157 2.63 5.91 -8.95
N GLY A 158 3.48 4.89 -8.84
CA GLY A 158 3.32 3.85 -7.84
C GLY A 158 4.51 2.90 -7.73
N TRP A 159 4.63 2.26 -6.58
CA TRP A 159 5.60 1.19 -6.34
C TRP A 159 4.93 -0.07 -5.84
N VAL A 160 5.33 -1.21 -6.40
CA VAL A 160 4.92 -2.54 -5.93
C VAL A 160 6.13 -3.43 -5.79
N SER A 161 6.26 -4.12 -4.65
CA SER A 161 7.37 -5.02 -4.39
C SER A 161 7.02 -6.02 -3.29
N VAL A 162 7.60 -7.21 -3.37
CA VAL A 162 7.51 -8.24 -2.33
C VAL A 162 8.69 -8.12 -1.38
N PHE A 163 8.43 -8.20 -0.08
CA PHE A 163 9.41 -8.18 0.99
C PHE A 163 9.37 -9.53 1.71
N THR A 164 10.44 -10.31 1.60
CA THR A 164 10.61 -11.58 2.32
C THR A 164 11.44 -11.36 3.59
N PRO A 165 11.54 -12.35 4.49
CA PRO A 165 12.42 -12.26 5.66
C PRO A 165 13.90 -12.03 5.28
N GLU A 166 14.34 -12.48 4.11
CA GLU A 166 15.73 -12.39 3.63
C GLU A 166 15.97 -11.17 2.72
N SER A 167 14.92 -10.48 2.27
CA SER A 167 15.05 -9.35 1.34
C SER A 167 15.73 -8.13 1.97
N ARG A 168 15.86 -7.03 1.23
CA ARG A 168 16.10 -5.72 1.86
C ARG A 168 14.87 -5.28 2.66
N THR A 169 15.08 -4.53 3.74
CA THR A 169 13.96 -3.98 4.53
C THR A 169 13.34 -2.78 3.82
N LEU A 170 12.10 -2.42 4.22
CA LEU A 170 11.42 -1.24 3.70
C LEU A 170 12.23 0.02 4.00
N GLU A 171 12.75 0.12 5.22
CA GLU A 171 13.56 1.22 5.70
C GLU A 171 14.84 1.36 4.88
N ASP A 172 15.45 0.22 4.54
CA ASP A 172 16.64 0.21 3.68
C ASP A 172 16.32 0.68 2.26
N CYS A 173 15.16 0.35 1.72
CA CYS A 173 14.74 0.77 0.39
C CYS A 173 14.38 2.26 0.34
N PHE A 174 13.74 2.77 1.38
CA PHE A 174 13.21 4.14 1.43
C PHE A 174 14.12 5.12 2.17
N GLY A 175 15.20 4.68 2.82
CA GLY A 175 16.07 5.53 3.63
C GLY A 175 15.39 6.02 4.90
N ILE A 176 14.52 5.19 5.49
CA ILE A 176 13.82 5.48 6.75
C ILE A 176 14.80 5.19 7.90
N PRO A 177 14.88 6.05 8.93
CA PRO A 177 15.73 5.79 10.08
C PRO A 177 15.17 4.63 10.90
N ASP A 178 16.04 3.91 11.60
CA ASP A 178 15.64 2.86 12.52
C ASP A 178 15.21 3.48 13.85
N LEU A 179 13.90 3.74 13.98
CA LEU A 179 13.29 4.40 15.13
C LEU A 179 12.04 3.61 15.55
N ASP A 180 11.57 3.79 16.78
CA ASP A 180 10.30 3.22 17.23
C ASP A 180 9.08 3.90 16.57
N TYR A 181 7.87 3.36 16.80
CA TYR A 181 6.66 3.90 16.18
C TYR A 181 6.39 5.37 16.54
N ALA A 182 6.57 5.76 17.81
CA ALA A 182 6.30 7.13 18.26
C ALA A 182 7.29 8.10 17.62
N GLN A 183 8.58 7.76 17.67
CA GLN A 183 9.65 8.52 17.05
C GLN A 183 9.47 8.64 15.53
N LEU A 184 9.11 7.55 14.83
CA LEU A 184 8.82 7.59 13.40
C LEU A 184 7.61 8.45 13.08
N THR A 185 6.57 8.41 13.91
CA THR A 185 5.36 9.23 13.73
C THR A 185 5.69 10.72 13.80
N ASP A 186 6.48 11.14 14.78
CA ASP A 186 6.94 12.52 14.91
C ASP A 186 7.74 12.95 13.66
N VAL A 187 8.65 12.08 13.25
CA VAL A 187 9.57 12.24 12.12
C VAL A 187 8.81 12.37 10.80
N VAL A 188 7.82 11.53 10.53
CA VAL A 188 6.98 11.56 9.31
C VAL A 188 6.10 12.82 9.24
N ARG A 189 5.75 13.40 10.40
CA ARG A 189 4.94 14.63 10.46
C ARG A 189 5.75 15.91 10.21
N THR A 190 7.09 15.83 10.25
CA THR A 190 7.95 17.00 10.06
C THR A 190 7.81 17.60 8.65
N PRO A 191 7.90 18.94 8.53
CA PRO A 191 8.03 19.61 7.24
C PRO A 191 9.13 19.00 6.36
N GLU A 192 10.27 18.66 6.95
CA GLU A 192 11.44 18.10 6.25
C GLU A 192 11.10 16.79 5.54
N PHE A 193 10.41 15.88 6.24
CA PHE A 193 10.02 14.60 5.68
C PHE A 193 9.02 14.76 4.55
N LYS A 194 7.98 15.56 4.78
CA LYS A 194 6.96 15.87 3.77
C LYS A 194 7.62 16.52 2.56
N CYS A 195 8.65 17.34 2.74
CA CYS A 195 9.39 17.95 1.63
C CYS A 195 10.18 16.92 0.80
N ALA A 196 10.73 15.90 1.44
CA ALA A 196 11.40 14.79 0.77
C ALA A 196 10.45 13.91 -0.08
N GLN A 197 9.13 14.20 -0.05
CA GLN A 197 8.12 13.60 -0.92
C GLN A 197 7.96 14.29 -2.28
N TYR A 198 8.96 15.07 -2.73
CA TYR A 198 8.95 15.80 -4.01
C TYR A 198 8.66 14.91 -5.24
N HIS A 199 8.87 13.60 -5.14
CA HIS A 199 8.52 12.64 -6.17
C HIS A 199 7.02 12.60 -6.49
N PHE A 200 6.14 13.01 -5.56
CA PHE A 200 4.72 13.21 -5.85
C PHE A 200 4.50 14.26 -6.95
N ILE A 201 5.36 15.26 -7.04
CA ILE A 201 5.33 16.25 -8.13
C ILE A 201 6.03 15.66 -9.37
N THR A 202 7.28 15.23 -9.22
CA THR A 202 8.13 14.93 -10.39
C THR A 202 7.71 13.67 -11.15
N ALA A 203 7.22 12.67 -10.41
CA ALA A 203 6.76 11.39 -10.94
C ALA A 203 5.25 11.22 -10.80
N GLY A 204 4.67 11.63 -9.67
CA GLY A 204 3.24 11.51 -9.40
C GLY A 204 2.34 12.51 -10.10
N GLY A 205 2.89 13.52 -10.77
CA GLY A 205 2.12 14.50 -11.53
C GLY A 205 1.23 15.40 -10.66
N TRP A 206 1.53 15.53 -9.38
CA TRP A 206 0.77 16.39 -8.49
C TRP A 206 0.93 17.87 -8.87
N ARG A 207 -0.17 18.61 -8.84
CA ARG A 207 -0.14 20.07 -8.91
C ARG A 207 0.60 20.63 -7.70
N MET A 208 1.47 21.62 -7.91
CA MET A 208 2.26 22.23 -6.85
C MET A 208 1.38 22.81 -5.73
N GLU A 209 0.25 23.41 -6.09
CA GLU A 209 -0.72 23.96 -5.14
C GLU A 209 -1.27 22.88 -4.21
N TRP A 210 -1.68 21.74 -4.77
CA TRP A 210 -2.14 20.58 -3.98
C TRP A 210 -1.04 20.07 -3.06
N TYR A 211 0.19 19.94 -3.57
CA TYR A 211 1.33 19.47 -2.78
C TYR A 211 1.62 20.40 -1.59
N ARG A 212 1.51 21.73 -1.77
CA ARG A 212 1.70 22.70 -0.68
C ARG A 212 0.63 22.58 0.41
N GLU A 213 -0.62 22.36 0.03
CA GLU A 213 -1.71 22.17 1.02
C GLU A 213 -1.58 20.84 1.74
N TYR A 214 -1.28 19.75 1.02
CA TYR A 214 -0.98 18.45 1.60
C TYR A 214 0.18 18.52 2.60
N PHE A 215 1.26 19.23 2.23
CA PHE A 215 2.39 19.47 3.12
C PHE A 215 1.97 20.12 4.45
N ARG A 216 1.05 21.09 4.39
CA ARG A 216 0.48 21.78 5.56
C ARG A 216 -0.57 20.97 6.31
N GLY A 217 -0.93 19.77 5.83
CA GLY A 217 -1.99 18.94 6.40
C GLY A 217 -3.40 19.38 6.03
N GLY A 218 -3.56 20.26 5.03
CA GLY A 218 -4.87 20.75 4.58
C GLY A 218 -5.52 19.93 3.47
N ARG A 219 -4.81 18.96 2.89
CA ARG A 219 -5.33 18.07 1.84
C ARG A 219 -4.85 16.62 2.05
N PRO A 220 -5.64 15.62 1.60
CA PRO A 220 -5.21 14.23 1.59
C PRO A 220 -4.25 13.93 0.42
N LEU A 221 -3.79 12.68 0.35
CA LEU A 221 -3.01 12.18 -0.79
C LEU A 221 -3.83 12.31 -2.09
N ALA A 222 -3.25 12.92 -3.12
CA ALA A 222 -3.88 12.94 -4.44
C ALA A 222 -3.74 11.56 -5.09
N GLN A 223 -4.86 10.99 -5.51
CA GLN A 223 -4.93 9.69 -6.16
C GLN A 223 -5.94 9.71 -7.31
N ILE A 224 -5.70 8.87 -8.30
CA ILE A 224 -6.65 8.58 -9.38
C ILE A 224 -6.92 7.08 -9.42
N CYS A 225 -8.17 6.72 -9.72
CA CYS A 225 -8.64 5.32 -9.72
C CYS A 225 -7.73 4.40 -10.53
N ALA A 226 -7.47 4.76 -11.79
CA ALA A 226 -6.74 3.92 -12.74
C ALA A 226 -5.36 3.49 -12.21
N VAL A 227 -4.63 4.40 -11.56
CA VAL A 227 -3.28 4.11 -11.06
C VAL A 227 -3.31 3.35 -9.75
N ALA A 228 -4.28 3.67 -8.87
CA ALA A 228 -4.51 2.88 -7.66
C ALA A 228 -4.84 1.42 -8.01
N TRP A 229 -5.72 1.21 -8.99
CA TRP A 229 -6.13 -0.12 -9.43
C TRP A 229 -5.03 -0.84 -10.21
N LEU A 230 -4.27 -0.14 -11.04
CA LEU A 230 -3.10 -0.71 -11.71
C LEU A 230 -2.04 -1.19 -10.70
N ALA A 231 -1.71 -0.37 -9.70
CA ALA A 231 -0.79 -0.76 -8.64
C ALA A 231 -1.32 -1.94 -7.83
N ALA A 232 -2.60 -1.93 -7.46
CA ALA A 232 -3.25 -3.05 -6.78
C ALA A 232 -3.25 -4.32 -7.65
N SER A 233 -3.42 -4.20 -8.96
CA SER A 233 -3.40 -5.33 -9.89
C SER A 233 -2.02 -5.98 -9.99
N LEU A 234 -0.97 -5.17 -10.05
CA LEU A 234 0.41 -5.66 -9.97
C LEU A 234 0.69 -6.33 -8.61
N ALA A 235 0.20 -5.74 -7.50
CA ALA A 235 0.39 -6.31 -6.17
C ALA A 235 -0.41 -7.62 -5.98
N ALA A 236 -1.62 -7.74 -6.54
CA ALA A 236 -2.39 -8.98 -6.57
C ALA A 236 -1.65 -10.06 -7.36
N LEU A 237 -1.11 -9.70 -8.53
CA LEU A 237 -0.30 -10.60 -9.34
C LEU A 237 0.92 -11.11 -8.55
N GLU A 238 1.67 -10.22 -7.89
CA GLU A 238 2.81 -10.64 -7.05
C GLU A 238 2.38 -11.52 -5.87
N THR A 239 1.22 -11.23 -5.25
CA THR A 239 0.64 -12.06 -4.19
C THR A 239 0.28 -13.46 -4.70
N LEU A 240 -0.29 -13.57 -5.90
CA LEU A 240 -0.59 -14.86 -6.54
C LEU A 240 0.68 -15.63 -6.88
N LYS A 241 1.74 -14.97 -7.34
CA LYS A 241 3.04 -15.62 -7.58
C LYS A 241 3.61 -16.22 -6.30
N VAL A 242 3.54 -15.47 -5.19
CA VAL A 242 3.95 -15.96 -3.86
C VAL A 242 3.08 -17.15 -3.42
N SER A 243 1.76 -17.03 -3.53
CA SER A 243 0.80 -18.05 -3.06
C SER A 243 0.88 -19.35 -3.87
N SER A 244 1.01 -19.23 -5.19
CA SER A 244 1.03 -20.37 -6.12
C SER A 244 2.40 -21.03 -6.23
N GLY A 245 3.49 -20.26 -6.05
CA GLY A 245 4.88 -20.72 -6.11
C GLY A 245 5.37 -21.08 -7.51
N ILE A 246 4.71 -20.64 -8.58
CA ILE A 246 5.04 -21.08 -9.96
C ILE A 246 5.99 -20.12 -10.67
N TRP A 247 5.78 -18.82 -10.48
CA TRP A 247 6.54 -17.79 -11.18
C TRP A 247 7.43 -17.02 -10.22
N PRO A 248 8.60 -16.54 -10.70
CA PRO A 248 9.39 -15.61 -9.92
C PRO A 248 8.61 -14.31 -9.67
N PHE A 249 8.64 -13.85 -8.42
CA PHE A 249 8.05 -12.58 -8.01
C PHE A 249 9.12 -11.48 -7.88
N VAL A 250 8.67 -10.24 -7.91
CA VAL A 250 9.53 -9.04 -7.85
C VAL A 250 9.85 -8.72 -6.39
N CYS A 251 10.96 -9.29 -5.91
CA CYS A 251 11.43 -9.11 -4.54
C CYS A 251 12.31 -7.86 -4.35
N ALA A 252 12.12 -7.15 -3.24
CA ALA A 252 12.92 -6.00 -2.83
C ALA A 252 14.42 -6.34 -2.83
N PRO A 253 15.29 -5.47 -3.40
CA PRO A 253 15.04 -4.07 -3.70
C PRO A 253 14.52 -3.81 -5.13
N ARG A 254 14.13 -4.84 -5.89
CA ARG A 254 13.45 -4.65 -7.17
C ARG A 254 11.99 -4.31 -6.93
N CYS A 255 11.41 -3.49 -7.79
CA CYS A 255 10.01 -3.13 -7.71
C CYS A 255 9.43 -2.90 -9.11
N TRP A 256 8.13 -3.10 -9.25
CA TRP A 256 7.38 -2.43 -10.29
C TRP A 256 7.36 -0.93 -9.97
N SER A 257 7.67 -0.13 -10.98
CA SER A 257 7.60 1.32 -10.93
C SER A 257 6.59 1.77 -11.97
N ILE A 258 5.53 2.42 -11.51
CA ILE A 258 4.59 3.15 -12.35
C ILE A 258 5.03 4.60 -12.31
N GLN A 259 5.27 5.22 -13.47
CA GLN A 259 5.58 6.64 -13.56
C GLN A 259 5.00 7.22 -14.84
N LYS A 260 3.99 8.09 -14.70
CA LYS A 260 3.31 8.77 -15.81
C LYS A 260 2.72 7.75 -16.79
N ALA A 261 3.39 7.50 -17.91
CA ALA A 261 2.97 6.61 -18.98
C ALA A 261 3.81 5.31 -19.06
N ASP A 262 4.72 5.07 -18.12
CA ASP A 262 5.57 3.88 -18.08
C ASP A 262 5.25 2.98 -16.88
N VAL A 263 5.27 1.67 -17.12
CA VAL A 263 5.14 0.61 -16.12
C VAL A 263 6.30 -0.36 -16.36
N SER A 264 7.32 -0.28 -15.52
CA SER A 264 8.57 -1.00 -15.73
C SER A 264 9.13 -1.62 -14.46
N LEU A 265 9.98 -2.64 -14.62
CA LEU A 265 10.75 -3.20 -13.51
C LEU A 265 11.98 -2.33 -13.25
N SER A 266 12.13 -1.88 -12.02
CA SER A 266 13.24 -1.05 -11.58
C SER A 266 13.76 -1.50 -10.21
N ARG A 267 14.63 -0.69 -9.61
CA ARG A 267 15.07 -0.84 -8.22
C ARG A 267 14.75 0.42 -7.46
N PHE A 268 14.45 0.30 -6.17
CA PHE A 268 14.34 1.47 -5.29
C PHE A 268 15.62 2.32 -5.36
N SER A 269 15.46 3.62 -5.54
CA SER A 269 16.56 4.53 -5.85
C SER A 269 17.55 4.65 -4.69
N ARG A 270 18.80 4.24 -4.92
CA ARG A 270 19.90 4.44 -3.96
C ARG A 270 20.14 5.92 -3.69
N LEU A 271 20.05 6.77 -4.72
CA LEU A 271 20.21 8.22 -4.57
C LEU A 271 19.12 8.81 -3.67
N ALA A 272 17.86 8.43 -3.88
CA ALA A 272 16.76 8.88 -3.02
C ALA A 272 16.93 8.39 -1.57
N LYS A 273 17.39 7.15 -1.37
CA LYS A 273 17.78 6.62 -0.06
C LYS A 273 18.85 7.48 0.61
N TYR A 274 19.97 7.74 -0.06
CA TYR A 274 21.07 8.54 0.50
C TYR A 274 20.63 9.98 0.79
N HIS A 275 19.89 10.60 -0.13
CA HIS A 275 19.34 11.95 0.06
C HIS A 275 18.43 12.02 1.29
N ARG A 276 17.54 11.05 1.48
CA ARG A 276 16.68 10.99 2.69
C ARG A 276 17.50 10.77 3.96
N LYS A 277 18.44 9.82 3.96
CA LYS A 277 19.36 9.60 5.10
C LYS A 277 20.16 10.85 5.46
N LEU A 278 20.66 11.56 4.46
CA LEU A 278 21.38 12.82 4.65
C LEU A 278 20.45 13.92 5.19
N GLY A 279 19.25 14.05 4.62
CA GLY A 279 18.22 14.96 5.11
C GLY A 279 17.88 14.70 6.58
N TRP A 280 17.80 13.43 6.99
CA TRP A 280 17.61 13.07 8.40
C TRP A 280 18.79 13.49 9.29
N LEU A 281 20.01 13.18 8.88
CA LEU A 281 21.20 13.53 9.65
C LEU A 281 21.34 15.04 9.83
N ILE A 282 21.04 15.81 8.77
CA ILE A 282 21.19 17.26 8.78
C ILE A 282 20.01 17.93 9.50
N PHE A 283 18.77 17.50 9.28
CA PHE A 283 17.57 18.24 9.72
C PHE A 283 16.80 17.56 10.87
N GLY A 284 16.95 16.25 11.06
CA GLY A 284 16.27 15.48 12.11
C GLY A 284 16.91 15.56 13.51
N GLY A 285 18.16 16.02 13.63
CA GLY A 285 18.85 16.18 14.90
C GLY A 285 18.56 17.53 15.61
N ARG A 286 18.90 17.65 16.91
CA ARG A 286 18.79 18.93 17.67
C ARG A 286 19.50 20.11 16.98
N ARG A 287 20.61 19.89 16.28
CA ARG A 287 21.36 20.90 15.49
C ARG A 287 20.75 21.21 14.12
N GLY A 288 19.91 20.34 13.57
CA GLY A 288 19.24 20.59 12.28
C GLY A 288 18.19 21.68 12.34
N ARG A 289 17.57 21.83 13.50
CA ARG A 289 16.59 22.89 13.76
C ARG A 289 17.16 24.30 13.60
N SER A 290 18.46 24.52 13.84
CA SER A 290 19.09 25.83 13.60
C SER A 290 19.38 26.12 12.12
N LEU A 291 19.33 25.11 11.24
CA LEU A 291 19.52 25.24 9.79
C LEU A 291 18.20 25.42 9.00
N HIS A 292 17.04 25.42 9.67
CA HIS A 292 15.71 25.58 9.07
C HIS A 292 15.56 26.81 8.16
N ARG A 293 16.27 27.91 8.47
CA ARG A 293 16.23 29.13 7.63
C ARG A 293 16.76 28.87 6.22
N TRP A 294 17.84 28.10 6.09
CA TRP A 294 18.48 27.80 4.80
C TRP A 294 17.69 26.77 3.99
N THR A 295 17.07 25.78 4.65
CA THR A 295 16.17 24.85 3.97
C THR A 295 14.94 25.56 3.43
N GLY A 296 14.36 26.49 4.19
CA GLY A 296 13.23 27.30 3.73
C GLY A 296 13.53 28.06 2.43
N LEU A 297 14.73 28.66 2.30
CA LEU A 297 15.14 29.35 1.08
C LEU A 297 15.30 28.42 -0.12
N PHE A 298 15.95 27.27 0.08
CA PHE A 298 16.09 26.24 -0.97
C PHE A 298 14.73 25.75 -1.45
N TRP A 299 13.84 25.38 -0.52
CA TRP A 299 12.52 24.87 -0.84
C TRP A 299 11.64 25.94 -1.50
N ASN A 300 11.71 27.19 -1.07
CA ASN A 300 11.02 28.30 -1.76
C ASN A 300 11.49 28.48 -3.20
N ARG A 301 12.78 28.24 -3.49
CA ARG A 301 13.32 28.27 -4.86
C ARG A 301 12.88 27.06 -5.66
N PHE A 302 12.95 25.85 -5.09
CA PHE A 302 12.47 24.61 -5.70
C PHE A 302 10.97 24.68 -6.05
N PHE A 303 10.15 25.15 -5.11
CA PHE A 303 8.71 25.29 -5.30
C PHE A 303 8.34 26.36 -6.33
N ARG A 304 9.09 27.46 -6.41
CA ARG A 304 8.90 28.46 -7.48
C ARG A 304 9.23 27.88 -8.85
N TYR A 305 10.39 27.24 -8.99
CA TYR A 305 10.82 26.60 -10.23
C TYR A 305 9.76 25.62 -10.78
N TRP A 306 9.25 24.72 -9.93
CA TRP A 306 8.23 23.76 -10.37
C TRP A 306 6.87 24.38 -10.65
N GLN A 307 6.49 25.45 -9.92
CA GLN A 307 5.26 26.17 -10.20
C GLN A 307 5.32 26.88 -11.57
N GLU A 308 6.45 27.50 -11.90
CA GLU A 308 6.69 28.12 -13.21
C GLU A 308 6.67 27.06 -14.33
N ARG A 309 7.38 25.94 -14.15
CA ARG A 309 7.40 24.85 -15.13
C ARG A 309 6.02 24.26 -15.40
N GLN A 310 5.19 24.10 -14.36
CA GLN A 310 3.81 23.63 -14.54
C GLN A 310 2.98 24.63 -15.34
N ARG A 311 3.10 25.94 -15.08
CA ARG A 311 2.40 26.98 -15.87
C ARG A 311 2.77 26.98 -17.35
N SER A 312 4.00 26.59 -17.70
CA SER A 312 4.44 26.48 -19.09
C SER A 312 4.06 25.16 -19.78
N SER A 313 3.52 24.18 -19.05
CA SER A 313 3.19 22.85 -19.58
C SER A 313 1.68 22.65 -19.84
N TYR A 314 0.86 23.66 -19.57
CA TYR A 314 -0.59 23.69 -19.80
C TYR A 314 -0.95 24.76 -20.81
#